data_AF-A0AB38AG87-F1
#
_entry.id   AF-A0AB38AG87-F1
#
_cell.length_a   1.000
_cell.length_b   1.000
_cell.length_c   1.000
_cell.angle_alpha   90.00
_cell.angle_beta   90.00
_cell.angle_gamma   90.00
#
_symmetry.space_group_name_H-M   'P 1'
#
loop_
_entity.id
_entity.type
_entity.pdbx_description
1 polymer ?
#
loop_
_entity_poly.entity_id
_entity_poly.type
_entity_poly.pdbx_seq_one_letter_code
_entity_poly.pdbx_strand_id
1 'polypeptide(L)'
;MRSRRRSLACGAAALGLALAGAALSAPSAAAASDNYIAFEHNAGSLIDTCYEWKGSAGIESKNYCQHDRPIGTSWKGYFPAEATGVTVTVYWTGGSKPLYINEADKNHCYKLEGTLVSGIHVLDVAC
;
A
#
# COMPACT_ATOMS: atom_id res chain seq x y z
N MET A 1 -54.05 -41.65 17.59
CA MET A 1 -52.91 -42.31 16.91
C MET A 1 -52.94 -41.97 15.43
N ARG A 2 -51.79 -41.53 14.87
CA ARG A 2 -51.33 -41.63 13.46
C ARG A 2 -52.21 -41.01 12.35
N SER A 3 -51.76 -39.89 11.76
CA SER A 3 -51.08 -39.79 10.43
C SER A 3 -52.08 -39.71 9.26
N ARG A 4 -51.90 -38.98 8.15
CA ARG A 4 -50.73 -38.36 7.51
C ARG A 4 -51.22 -37.44 6.36
N ARG A 5 -50.49 -36.33 6.21
CA ARG A 5 -50.29 -35.38 5.09
C ARG A 5 -50.73 -35.77 3.66
N ARG A 6 -51.08 -34.70 2.89
CA ARG A 6 -50.59 -34.25 1.55
C ARG A 6 -51.76 -33.60 0.78
N SER A 7 -51.67 -32.57 -0.05
CA SER A 7 -50.62 -31.65 -0.53
C SER A 7 -51.32 -30.62 -1.46
N LEU A 8 -50.60 -29.53 -1.78
CA LEU A 8 -50.69 -28.70 -3.01
C LEU A 8 -51.89 -27.74 -3.19
N ALA A 9 -51.61 -26.43 -3.15
CA ALA A 9 -51.40 -25.56 -4.33
C ALA A 9 -51.31 -24.10 -3.84
N CYS A 10 -50.18 -23.40 -4.02
CA CYS A 10 -49.93 -22.43 -5.11
C CYS A 10 -51.02 -21.37 -5.31
N GLY A 11 -50.66 -20.10 -5.08
CA GLY A 11 -51.46 -18.91 -5.38
C GLY A 11 -51.17 -17.78 -4.39
N ALA A 12 -50.01 -17.12 -4.47
CA ALA A 12 -49.74 -15.94 -5.29
C ALA A 12 -49.90 -14.62 -4.50
N ALA A 13 -48.75 -13.98 -4.31
CA ALA A 13 -48.49 -12.54 -4.31
C ALA A 13 -49.40 -11.62 -3.48
N ALA A 14 -48.84 -11.08 -2.40
CA ALA A 14 -48.60 -9.64 -2.27
C ALA A 14 -47.85 -9.41 -0.96
N LEU A 15 -46.78 -8.62 -1.01
CA LEU A 15 -46.55 -7.47 -0.12
C LEU A 15 -45.20 -6.87 -0.49
N GLY A 16 -45.28 -5.73 -1.18
CA GLY A 16 -44.13 -4.92 -1.55
C GLY A 16 -43.37 -4.47 -0.32
N LEU A 17 -42.05 -4.70 -0.36
CA LEU A 17 -41.11 -4.05 0.54
C LEU A 17 -40.45 -2.92 -0.25
N ALA A 18 -41.03 -1.73 -0.14
CA ALA A 18 -40.32 -0.50 -0.40
C ALA A 18 -39.33 -0.27 0.75
N LEU A 19 -38.09 -0.76 0.62
CA LEU A 19 -36.99 -0.28 1.44
C LEU A 19 -36.49 1.02 0.83
N ALA A 20 -37.06 2.11 1.34
CA ALA A 20 -36.57 3.46 1.13
C ALA A 20 -35.10 3.55 1.57
N GLY A 21 -34.34 4.30 0.76
CA GLY A 21 -32.92 4.46 0.89
C GLY A 21 -32.49 4.98 2.25
N ALA A 22 -31.55 4.26 2.84
CA ALA A 22 -30.45 4.85 3.57
C ALA A 22 -29.23 4.03 3.17
N ALA A 23 -28.79 4.21 1.92
CA ALA A 23 -27.42 3.88 1.59
C ALA A 23 -26.57 4.77 2.49
N LEU A 24 -26.09 4.21 3.61
CA LEU A 24 -24.94 4.75 4.27
C LEU A 24 -23.90 4.92 3.16
N SER A 25 -23.58 6.15 2.82
CA SER A 25 -22.33 6.49 2.17
C SER A 25 -21.25 6.02 3.14
N ALA A 26 -20.91 4.73 3.04
CA ALA A 26 -19.63 4.23 3.50
C ALA A 26 -18.59 5.20 2.95
N PRO A 27 -17.61 5.65 3.76
CA PRO A 27 -16.48 6.39 3.22
C PRO A 27 -16.01 5.60 2.02
N SER A 28 -16.04 6.22 0.84
CA SER A 28 -15.44 5.65 -0.35
C SER A 28 -14.08 5.17 0.12
N ALA A 29 -13.84 3.86 0.06
CA ALA A 29 -12.52 3.31 0.24
C ALA A 29 -11.64 4.14 -0.69
N ALA A 30 -10.89 5.06 -0.10
CA ALA A 30 -10.07 5.98 -0.85
C ALA A 30 -9.17 5.06 -1.67
N ALA A 31 -9.25 5.22 -3.00
CA ALA A 31 -8.38 4.50 -3.90
C ALA A 31 -6.96 4.65 -3.34
N ALA A 32 -6.24 3.53 -3.21
CA ALA A 32 -4.81 3.57 -2.93
C ALA A 32 -4.24 4.66 -3.82
N SER A 33 -3.69 5.72 -3.23
CA SER A 33 -3.28 6.89 -4.01
C SER A 33 -2.32 6.41 -5.10
N ASP A 34 -2.52 6.83 -6.35
CA ASP A 34 -1.65 6.47 -7.48
C ASP A 34 -0.18 6.89 -7.28
N ASN A 35 0.07 7.66 -6.21
CA ASN A 35 1.38 8.14 -5.81
C ASN A 35 2.27 7.02 -5.28
N TYR A 36 3.55 7.10 -5.64
CA TYR A 36 4.52 6.09 -5.31
C TYR A 36 5.88 6.66 -4.94
N ILE A 37 6.69 5.80 -4.34
CA ILE A 37 8.11 5.96 -4.15
C ILE A 37 8.81 4.96 -5.06
N ALA A 38 9.54 5.45 -6.05
CA ALA A 38 10.29 4.62 -6.99
C ALA A 38 11.78 4.62 -6.64
N PHE A 39 12.40 3.46 -6.81
CA PHE A 39 13.83 3.30 -6.69
C PHE A 39 14.39 2.68 -7.96
N GLU A 40 15.44 3.28 -8.50
CA GLU A 40 16.32 2.69 -9.51
C GLU A 40 17.65 2.32 -8.85
N HIS A 41 18.02 1.04 -8.90
CA HIS A 41 19.15 0.52 -8.14
C HIS A 41 20.36 0.24 -9.04
N ASN A 42 21.38 1.07 -8.93
CA ASN A 42 22.68 0.89 -9.59
C ASN A 42 23.86 0.77 -8.58
N ALA A 43 23.57 0.74 -7.27
CA ALA A 43 24.57 0.58 -6.23
C ALA A 43 25.21 -0.83 -6.20
N GLY A 44 26.46 -0.94 -5.76
CA GLY A 44 27.21 -2.19 -5.64
C GLY A 44 26.96 -2.96 -4.35
N SER A 45 25.70 -3.16 -3.95
CA SER A 45 25.28 -3.96 -2.79
C SER A 45 23.86 -4.48 -3.01
N LEU A 46 23.38 -5.42 -2.17
CA LEU A 46 21.95 -5.70 -2.07
C LEU A 46 21.27 -4.60 -1.26
N ILE A 47 20.07 -4.22 -1.67
CA ILE A 47 19.31 -3.15 -1.01
C ILE A 47 18.03 -3.70 -0.40
N ASP A 48 17.81 -3.32 0.86
CA ASP A 48 16.52 -3.44 1.52
C ASP A 48 15.87 -2.06 1.64
N THR A 49 14.55 -2.00 1.49
CA THR A 49 13.77 -0.78 1.77
C THR A 49 12.63 -1.08 2.71
N CYS A 50 12.60 -0.43 3.87
CA CYS A 50 11.53 -0.56 4.85
C CYS A 50 10.69 0.72 4.89
N TYR A 51 9.38 0.57 4.81
CA TYR A 51 8.40 1.65 4.75
C TYR A 51 7.64 1.71 6.08
N GLU A 52 7.76 2.85 6.76
CA GLU A 52 7.02 3.16 7.97
C GLU A 52 6.04 4.30 7.66
N TRP A 53 4.79 3.94 7.37
CA TRP A 53 3.76 4.88 6.97
C TRP A 53 3.31 5.76 8.13
N LYS A 54 3.01 7.03 7.82
CA LYS A 54 2.48 8.02 8.75
C LYS A 54 1.06 8.36 8.36
N GLY A 55 0.18 8.54 9.34
CA GLY A 55 -1.24 8.81 9.08
C GLY A 55 -2.10 8.57 10.31
N SER A 56 -3.38 8.28 10.07
CA SER A 56 -4.34 7.93 11.11
C SER A 56 -3.98 6.64 11.85
N ALA A 57 -4.57 6.44 13.03
CA ALA A 57 -4.38 5.23 13.83
C ALA A 57 -4.65 3.95 13.00
N GLY A 58 -3.78 2.95 13.16
CA GLY A 58 -3.86 1.67 12.45
C GLY A 58 -3.04 1.62 11.17
N ILE A 59 -2.51 2.74 10.67
CA ILE A 59 -1.72 2.76 9.43
C ILE A 59 -0.40 2.01 9.55
N GLU A 60 0.16 1.93 10.76
CA GLU A 60 1.37 1.19 11.08
C GLU A 60 1.26 -0.31 10.74
N SER A 61 0.04 -0.85 10.72
CA SER A 61 -0.22 -2.23 10.28
C SER A 61 0.12 -2.48 8.80
N LYS A 62 0.28 -1.42 8.01
CA LYS A 62 0.67 -1.47 6.59
C LYS A 62 2.18 -1.31 6.39
N ASN A 63 2.97 -1.18 7.46
CA ASN A 63 4.43 -1.10 7.36
C ASN A 63 4.98 -2.43 6.81
N TYR A 64 5.96 -2.35 5.91
CA TYR A 64 6.58 -3.53 5.33
C TYR A 64 8.00 -3.22 4.84
N CYS A 65 8.76 -4.28 4.56
CA CYS A 65 10.06 -4.18 3.95
C CYS A 65 10.09 -4.96 2.63
N GLN A 66 10.87 -4.46 1.68
CA GLN A 66 11.29 -5.18 0.49
C GLN A 66 12.77 -5.50 0.66
N HIS A 67 13.12 -6.78 0.51
CA HIS A 67 14.45 -7.28 0.81
C HIS A 67 15.22 -7.71 -0.44
N ASP A 68 16.54 -7.75 -0.30
CA ASP A 68 17.51 -8.38 -1.20
C ASP A 68 17.36 -7.93 -2.66
N ARG A 69 17.08 -6.63 -2.88
CA ARG A 69 16.98 -6.08 -4.23
C ARG A 69 18.37 -6.09 -4.87
N PRO A 70 18.58 -6.81 -5.99
CA PRO A 70 19.87 -6.84 -6.65
C PRO A 70 20.10 -5.59 -7.51
N ILE A 71 21.38 -5.33 -7.80
CA ILE A 71 21.79 -4.28 -8.74
C ILE A 71 21.10 -4.44 -10.10
N GLY A 72 20.76 -3.32 -10.73
CA GLY A 72 20.06 -3.24 -12.01
C GLY A 72 18.55 -3.41 -11.91
N THR A 73 17.99 -3.51 -10.69
CA THR A 73 16.53 -3.60 -10.51
C THR A 73 15.89 -2.24 -10.25
N SER A 74 14.57 -2.19 -10.42
CA SER A 74 13.75 -1.06 -10.02
C SER A 74 12.48 -1.55 -9.36
N TRP A 75 11.99 -0.79 -8.40
CA TRP A 75 10.75 -1.12 -7.69
C TRP A 75 10.01 0.13 -7.25
N LYS A 76 8.76 -0.07 -6.83
CA LYS A 76 7.90 0.96 -6.28
C LYS A 76 7.32 0.51 -4.94
N GLY A 77 7.15 1.46 -4.04
CA GLY A 77 6.25 1.36 -2.89
C GLY A 77 5.12 2.38 -3.06
N TYR A 78 3.87 1.92 -3.06
CA TYR A 78 2.71 2.80 -3.24
C TYR A 78 2.22 3.32 -1.89
N PHE A 79 1.83 4.59 -1.85
CA PHE A 79 1.24 5.18 -0.65
C PHE A 79 -0.14 4.54 -0.38
N PRO A 80 -0.39 4.03 0.84
CA PRO A 80 -1.74 3.73 1.28
C PRO A 80 -2.62 5.00 1.21
N ALA A 81 -3.92 4.84 0.94
CA ALA A 81 -4.81 5.97 0.70
C ALA A 81 -4.92 6.95 1.88
N GLU A 82 -4.81 6.45 3.10
CA GLU A 82 -4.83 7.23 4.35
C GLU A 82 -3.45 7.69 4.83
N ALA A 83 -2.38 7.45 4.06
CA ALA A 83 -1.04 7.90 4.40
C ALA A 83 -0.91 9.41 4.19
N THR A 84 -0.34 10.09 5.19
CA THR A 84 0.07 11.50 5.11
C THR A 84 1.56 11.63 4.86
N GLY A 85 2.31 10.53 4.94
CA GLY A 85 3.73 10.48 4.68
C GLY A 85 4.31 9.12 4.99
N VAL A 86 5.63 9.01 4.94
CA VAL A 86 6.37 7.79 5.22
C VAL A 86 7.80 8.12 5.62
N THR A 87 8.35 7.28 6.51
CA THR A 87 9.80 7.16 6.64
C THR A 87 10.21 5.91 5.85
N VAL A 88 11.01 6.08 4.81
CA VAL A 88 11.61 4.94 4.11
C VAL A 88 13.05 4.81 4.54
N THR A 89 13.44 3.69 5.14
CA THR A 89 14.85 3.42 5.41
C THR A 89 15.41 2.49 4.35
N VAL A 90 16.41 2.98 3.62
CA VAL A 90 17.19 2.21 2.66
C VAL A 90 18.38 1.61 3.39
N TYR A 91 18.54 0.29 3.38
CA TYR A 91 19.66 -0.42 3.99
C TYR A 91 20.52 -1.09 2.93
N TRP A 92 21.82 -1.13 3.17
CA TRP A 92 22.80 -1.90 2.41
C TRP A 92 23.82 -2.50 3.37
N THR A 93 24.72 -3.34 2.85
CA THR A 93 25.81 -3.89 3.65
C THR A 93 26.66 -2.76 4.26
N GLY A 94 26.65 -2.64 5.59
CA GLY A 94 27.47 -1.67 6.32
C GLY A 94 26.92 -0.25 6.38
N GLY A 95 25.67 0.00 5.99
CA GLY A 95 25.07 1.33 6.12
C GLY A 95 23.57 1.38 5.88
N SER A 96 23.00 2.55 6.17
CA SER A 96 21.61 2.86 5.88
C SER A 96 21.41 4.36 5.69
N LYS A 97 20.30 4.72 5.03
CA LYS A 97 19.85 6.11 4.91
C LYS A 97 18.33 6.19 5.09
N PRO A 98 17.84 6.91 6.11
CA PRO A 98 16.43 7.24 6.21
C PRO A 98 16.06 8.36 5.23
N LEU A 99 14.87 8.24 4.64
CA LEU A 99 14.22 9.22 3.78
C LEU A 99 12.90 9.60 4.46
N TYR A 100 12.71 10.89 4.72
CA TYR A 100 11.51 11.40 5.38
C TYR A 100 10.65 12.13 4.36
N ILE A 101 9.50 11.55 4.04
CA ILE A 101 8.61 12.05 2.99
C ILE A 101 7.27 12.39 3.65
N ASN A 102 6.86 13.66 3.56
CA ASN A 102 5.59 14.13 4.12
C ASN A 102 4.56 14.51 3.04
N GLU A 103 4.87 14.20 1.77
CA GLU A 103 4.10 14.59 0.59
C GLU A 103 3.54 13.33 -0.08
N ALA A 104 2.60 12.66 0.58
CA ALA A 104 1.98 11.42 0.10
C ALA A 104 1.11 11.61 -1.17
N ASP A 105 0.83 12.86 -1.53
CA ASP A 105 0.08 13.28 -2.70
C ASP A 105 0.94 13.43 -3.98
N LYS A 106 2.24 13.10 -3.91
CA LYS A 106 3.19 13.19 -5.02
C LYS A 106 4.00 11.91 -5.22
N ASN A 107 4.53 11.76 -6.43
CA ASN A 107 5.54 10.75 -6.72
C ASN A 107 6.91 11.20 -6.23
N HIS A 108 7.69 10.26 -5.70
CA HIS A 108 9.06 10.46 -5.25
C HIS A 108 9.95 9.44 -5.96
N CYS A 109 11.03 9.89 -6.59
CA CYS A 109 11.92 9.01 -7.35
C CYS A 109 13.34 9.11 -6.82
N TYR A 110 13.96 7.97 -6.57
CA TYR A 110 15.30 7.88 -6.05
C TYR A 110 16.18 7.01 -6.93
N LYS A 111 17.42 7.44 -7.12
CA LYS A 111 18.47 6.64 -7.73
C LYS A 111 19.50 6.22 -6.68
N LEU A 112 19.76 4.93 -6.59
CA LEU A 112 20.77 4.35 -5.71
C LEU A 112 22.04 4.10 -6.51
N GLU A 113 23.15 4.72 -6.14
CA GLU A 113 24.42 4.64 -6.87
C GLU A 113 25.61 4.40 -5.95
N GLY A 114 26.77 4.13 -6.54
CA GLY A 114 28.03 3.97 -5.82
C GLY A 114 28.34 2.51 -5.46
N THR A 115 29.37 2.32 -4.64
CA THR A 115 29.85 0.99 -4.23
C THR A 115 30.19 0.99 -2.76
N LEU A 116 30.39 -0.20 -2.15
CA LEU A 116 30.81 -0.28 -0.75
C LEU A 116 32.15 0.43 -0.48
N VAL A 117 33.03 0.52 -1.48
CA VAL A 117 34.34 1.19 -1.36
C VAL A 117 34.23 2.70 -1.51
N SER A 118 33.43 3.16 -2.47
CA SER A 118 33.26 4.61 -2.76
C SER A 118 32.18 5.28 -1.91
N GLY A 119 31.36 4.49 -1.23
CA GLY A 119 30.12 4.93 -0.59
C GLY A 119 28.91 4.66 -1.48
N ILE A 120 27.81 4.25 -0.86
CA ILE A 120 26.50 4.15 -1.52
C ILE A 120 25.72 5.43 -1.25
N HIS A 121 25.10 5.97 -2.29
CA HIS A 121 24.35 7.21 -2.27
C HIS A 121 22.90 6.96 -2.68
N VAL A 122 21.98 7.68 -2.03
CA VAL A 122 20.57 7.75 -2.40
C VAL A 122 20.31 9.16 -2.89
N LEU A 123 20.04 9.31 -4.19
CA LEU A 123 19.87 10.59 -4.87
C LEU A 123 18.38 10.80 -5.15
N ASP A 124 17.87 11.97 -4.79
CA ASP A 124 16.54 12.42 -5.21
C ASP A 124 16.61 12.87 -6.68
N VAL A 125 15.70 12.37 -7.51
CA VAL A 125 15.67 12.63 -8.94
C VAL A 125 14.24 12.93 -9.39
N ALA A 126 14.12 13.61 -10.54
CA ALA A 126 12.81 13.81 -11.14
C ALA A 126 12.16 12.47 -11.49
N CYS A 127 10.92 12.31 -11.05
CA CYS A 127 9.94 11.47 -11.74
C CYS A 127 9.50 12.18 -13.03
#